data_AF-A0AAW1BSS6-F1
#
_entry.id   AF-A0AAW1BSS6-F1
#
_cell.length_a   1.000
_cell.length_b   1.000
_cell.length_c   1.000
_cell.angle_alpha   90.00
_cell.angle_beta   90.00
_cell.angle_gamma   90.00
#
_symmetry.space_group_name_H-M   'P 1'
#
loop_
_entity.id
_entity.type
_entity.pdbx_description
1 polymer ?
#
loop_
_entity_poly.entity_id
_entity_poly.type
_entity_poly.pdbx_seq_one_letter_code
_entity_poly.pdbx_strand_id
1 'polypeptide(L)' 'MVTGGQIGPSGGSSGAVTPEGLRGWVRGAYRFATDRNDFRRNLIVNLGLFAVGVWVARNLTDIDLMAPQPVA' A
#
# COMPACT_ATOMS: atom_id res chain seq x y z
N MET A 1 -41.99 -22.59 -13.72
CA MET A 1 -40.71 -23.07 -13.19
C MET A 1 -39.75 -21.89 -13.21
N VAL A 2 -39.15 -21.57 -12.06
CA VAL A 2 -38.45 -20.32 -11.75
C VAL A 2 -37.17 -20.14 -12.59
N THR A 3 -37.03 -18.97 -13.21
CA THR A 3 -35.74 -18.46 -13.72
C THR A 3 -34.92 -18.00 -12.51
N GLY A 4 -34.00 -18.86 -12.07
CA GLY A 4 -33.06 -18.58 -10.98
C GLY A 4 -31.93 -17.68 -11.44
N GLY A 5 -31.70 -16.61 -10.69
CA GLY A 5 -30.79 -15.52 -11.01
C GLY A 5 -29.30 -15.88 -11.03
N GLN A 6 -28.61 -15.22 -11.94
CA GLN A 6 -27.19 -14.91 -11.93
C GLN A 6 -26.81 -14.19 -10.63
N ILE A 7 -25.92 -14.74 -9.79
CA ILE A 7 -24.78 -14.05 -9.12
C ILE A 7 -23.80 -15.11 -8.56
N GLY A 8 -22.54 -15.12 -9.02
CA GLY A 8 -21.43 -15.86 -8.40
C GLY A 8 -20.11 -15.51 -9.08
N PRO A 9 -19.04 -15.17 -8.34
CA PRO A 9 -17.94 -14.36 -8.87
C PRO A 9 -17.11 -15.16 -9.86
N SER A 10 -17.17 -14.75 -11.12
CA SER A 10 -16.29 -15.26 -12.16
C SER A 10 -14.87 -14.75 -11.91
N GLY A 11 -14.05 -15.67 -11.43
CA GLY A 11 -12.67 -15.84 -11.88
C GLY A 11 -11.70 -14.73 -11.50
N GLY A 12 -10.82 -15.03 -10.55
CA GLY A 12 -9.50 -14.41 -10.49
C GLY A 12 -8.75 -14.72 -11.78
N SER A 13 -8.86 -13.84 -12.76
CA SER A 13 -8.03 -13.87 -13.95
C SER A 13 -6.82 -13.00 -13.69
N SER A 14 -5.67 -13.63 -13.47
CA SER A 14 -4.35 -13.04 -13.73
C SER A 14 -4.23 -12.78 -15.24
N GLY A 15 -4.99 -11.81 -15.73
CA GLY A 15 -4.94 -11.29 -17.10
C GLY A 15 -4.16 -9.98 -17.10
N ALA A 16 -3.36 -9.76 -18.15
CA ALA A 16 -2.59 -8.53 -18.36
C ALA A 16 -3.39 -7.30 -17.92
N VAL A 17 -2.76 -6.42 -17.12
CA VAL A 17 -3.40 -5.24 -16.54
C VAL A 17 -3.98 -4.38 -17.67
N THR A 18 -5.28 -4.53 -17.91
CA THR A 18 -5.99 -3.68 -18.86
C THR A 18 -6.17 -2.29 -18.25
N PRO A 19 -6.27 -1.22 -19.05
CA PRO A 19 -6.50 0.13 -18.53
C PRO A 19 -7.73 0.21 -17.60
N GLU A 20 -8.76 -0.60 -17.87
CA GLU A 20 -9.95 -0.71 -17.02
C GLU A 20 -9.69 -1.49 -15.73
N GLY A 21 -8.86 -2.54 -15.77
CA GLY A 21 -8.38 -3.23 -14.58
C GLY A 21 -7.56 -2.31 -13.66
N LEU A 22 -6.69 -1.47 -14.26
CA LEU A 22 -5.93 -0.46 -13.51
C LEU A 22 -6.85 0.59 -12.91
N ARG A 23 -7.82 1.11 -13.66
CA ARG A 23 -8.81 2.07 -13.15
C ARG A 23 -9.64 1.48 -12.01
N GLY A 24 -10.05 0.22 -12.12
CA GLY A 24 -10.74 -0.52 -11.07
C GLY A 24 -9.87 -0.70 -9.82
N TRP A 25 -8.60 -1.04 -10.00
CA TRP A 25 -7.62 -1.14 -8.90
C TRP A 25 -7.37 0.21 -8.21
N VAL A 26 -7.15 1.28 -8.96
CA VAL A 26 -6.98 2.64 -8.41
C VAL A 26 -8.23 3.08 -7.66
N ARG A 27 -9.41 2.80 -8.21
CA ARG A 27 -10.68 3.14 -7.55
C ARG A 27 -10.92 2.28 -6.30
N GLY A 28 -10.46 1.04 -6.29
CA GLY A 28 -10.44 0.16 -5.10
C GLY A 28 -9.47 0.66 -4.03
N ALA A 29 -8.26 1.05 -4.40
CA ALA A 29 -7.27 1.64 -3.50
C ALA A 29 -7.75 2.98 -2.91
N TYR A 30 -8.36 3.83 -3.74
CA TYR A 30 -8.98 5.07 -3.29
C TYR A 30 -10.13 4.79 -2.32
N ARG A 31 -11.03 3.86 -2.67
CA ARG A 31 -12.12 3.45 -1.77
C ARG A 31 -11.59 2.92 -0.45
N PHE A 32 -10.55 2.10 -0.47
CA PHE A 32 -9.88 1.56 0.72
C PHE A 32 -9.25 2.66 1.59
N ALA A 33 -8.61 3.66 0.98
CA ALA A 33 -8.07 4.82 1.69
C ALA A 33 -9.17 5.70 2.29
N THR A 34 -10.34 5.76 1.65
CA THR A 34 -11.53 6.49 2.12
C THR A 34 -12.52 5.65 2.93
N ASP A 35 -12.28 4.34 3.10
CA ASP A 35 -13.19 3.41 3.78
C ASP A 35 -13.23 3.74 5.27
N ARG A 36 -14.41 3.61 5.86
CA ARG A 36 -14.82 4.12 7.18
C ARG A 36 -14.14 3.48 8.38
N ASN A 37 -13.24 2.52 8.19
CA ASN A 37 -12.55 1.97 9.35
C ASN A 37 -11.38 2.91 9.67
N ASP A 38 -11.67 3.99 10.40
CA ASP A 38 -10.67 4.91 10.94
C ASP A 38 -9.50 4.15 11.58
N PHE A 39 -9.79 2.98 12.17
CA PHE A 39 -8.79 2.02 12.62
C PHE A 39 -7.82 1.56 11.53
N ARG A 40 -8.30 1.07 10.37
CA ARG A 40 -7.43 0.56 9.30
C ARG A 40 -6.61 1.67 8.65
N ARG A 41 -7.23 2.81 8.37
CA ARG A 41 -6.52 3.98 7.83
C ARG A 41 -5.46 4.47 8.82
N ASN A 42 -5.83 4.68 10.08
CA ASN A 42 -4.91 5.14 11.12
C ASN A 42 -3.78 4.11 11.36
N LEU A 43 -4.09 2.81 11.34
CA LEU A 43 -3.09 1.75 11.47
C LEU A 43 -2.09 1.78 10.30
N ILE A 44 -2.55 1.85 9.05
CA ILE A 44 -1.69 1.89 7.86
C ILE A 44 -0.84 3.16 7.84
N VAL A 45 -1.42 4.30 8.18
CA VAL A 45 -0.70 5.59 8.26
C VAL A 45 0.36 5.54 9.35
N ASN A 46 0.03 5.14 10.58
CA ASN A 46 0.99 5.07 11.67
C ASN A 46 2.09 4.05 11.40
N LEU A 47 1.75 2.90 10.83
CA LEU A 47 2.72 1.87 10.47
C LEU A 47 3.66 2.34 9.35
N GLY A 48 3.12 3.02 8.34
CA GLY A 48 3.91 3.63 7.26
C GLY A 48 4.82 4.74 7.78
N LEU A 49 4.30 5.63 8.62
CA LEU A 49 5.07 6.72 9.23
C LEU A 49 6.20 6.18 10.11
N PHE A 50 5.92 5.11 10.88
CA PHE A 50 6.91 4.42 11.68
C PHE A 50 8.03 3.81 10.81
N ALA A 51 7.67 3.07 9.76
CA ALA A 51 8.64 2.45 8.87
C ALA A 51 9.53 3.46 8.15
N VAL A 52 8.95 4.57 7.65
CA VAL A 52 9.71 5.67 7.04
C VAL A 52 10.64 6.31 8.07
N GLY A 53 10.17 6.57 9.29
CA GLY A 53 11.01 7.10 10.37
C GLY A 53 12.21 6.23 10.69
N VAL A 54 12.01 4.91 10.80
CA VAL A 54 13.10 3.94 11.03
C VAL A 54 14.08 3.91 9.86
N TRP A 55 13.56 3.94 8.63
CA TRP A 55 14.41 3.99 7.43
C TRP A 55 15.24 5.27 7.39
N VAL A 56 14.63 6.44 7.60
CA VAL A 56 15.33 7.74 7.64
C VAL A 56 16.39 7.73 8.73
N ALA A 57 16.07 7.26 9.94
CA ALA A 57 17.04 7.17 11.03
C ALA A 57 18.23 6.27 10.67
N ARG A 58 18.01 5.12 10.03
CA ARG A 58 19.12 4.26 9.56
C ARG A 58 19.98 4.94 8.51
N ASN A 59 19.36 5.55 7.49
CA ASN A 59 20.11 6.16 6.39
C ASN A 59 20.84 7.44 6.83
N LEU A 60 20.30 8.20 7.79
CA LEU A 60 20.98 9.35 8.38
C LEU A 60 22.17 8.92 9.23
N THR A 61 22.03 7.88 10.06
CA THR A 61 23.18 7.33 10.81
C THR A 61 24.27 6.85 9.86
N ASP A 62 23.93 6.18 8.77
CA ASP A 62 24.91 5.70 7.79
C ASP A 62 25.63 6.87 7.07
N ILE A 63 24.93 7.96 6.75
CA ILE A 63 25.53 9.17 6.13
C ILE A 63 26.42 9.92 7.14
N ASP A 64 25.98 10.03 8.40
CA ASP A 64 26.73 10.72 9.45
C ASP A 64 27.98 9.93 9.89
N LEU A 65 27.98 8.60 9.72
CA LEU A 65 29.14 7.73 9.96
C LEU A 65 30.21 7.80 8.84
N MET A 66 29.95 8.51 7.73
CA MET A 66 30.95 8.83 6.71
C MET A 66 31.78 10.09 7.05
N ALA A 67 31.60 10.67 8.25
CA ALA A 67 32.52 11.68 8.76
C ALA A 67 33.96 11.13 8.71
N PRO A 68 34.92 11.86 8.10
CA PRO A 68 36.29 11.40 7.99
C PRO A 68 36.80 11.02 9.39
N GLN A 69 37.24 9.78 9.55
CA GLN A 69 37.84 9.38 10.82
C GLN A 69 39.04 10.30 11.06
N PRO A 70 39.18 10.90 12.26
CA PRO A 70 40.24 11.85 12.52
C PRO A 70 41.59 11.19 12.26
N VAL A 71 42.32 11.71 11.28
CA VAL A 71 43.71 11.32 11.05
C VAL A 71 44.53 11.84 12.22
N ALA A 72 45.01 10.91 13.06
CA ALA A 72 45.98 11.17 14.12
C ALA A 72 47.40 11.31 13.54
#